data_AF-A0A450XW88-F1
#
_entry.id   AF-A0A450XW88-F1
#
_cell.length_a   1.000
_cell.length_b   1.000
_cell.length_c   1.000
_cell.angle_alpha   90.00
_cell.angle_beta   90.00
_cell.angle_gamma   90.00
#
_symmetry.space_group_name_H-M   'P 1'
#
loop_
_entity.id
_entity.type
_entity.pdbx_description
1 polymer ?
#
loop_
_entity_poly.entity_id
_entity_poly.type
_entity_poly.pdbx_seq_one_letter_code
_entity_poly.pdbx_strand_id
1 'polypeptide(L)' 'GLNRRLRGHYNYYGVRGNSQSLKKFYEWGIRTAYKWLNRRGGKRRSYTWATFFKTLKQLGVVGPRIVEKTQRYAVYA' A
#
# COMPACT_ATOMS: atom_id res chain seq x y z
N GLY A 1 -10.58 -5.70 2.91
CA GLY A 1 -9.41 -6.24 2.21
C GLY A 1 -8.22 -5.29 2.27
N LEU A 2 -6.99 -5.79 2.12
CA LEU A 2 -5.73 -5.05 2.18
C LEU A 2 -5.74 -3.80 1.27
N ASN A 3 -6.19 -3.96 0.03
CA ASN A 3 -6.20 -2.89 -0.96
C ASN A 3 -7.09 -1.69 -0.56
N ARG A 4 -8.24 -1.95 0.07
CA ARG A 4 -9.16 -0.91 0.58
C ARG A 4 -8.50 -0.09 1.71
N ARG A 5 -7.76 -0.75 2.60
CA ARG A 5 -7.06 -0.09 3.72
C ARG A 5 -5.92 0.79 3.22
N LEU A 6 -5.12 0.29 2.27
CA LEU A 6 -4.05 1.05 1.65
C LEU A 6 -4.59 2.30 0.94
N ARG A 7 -5.64 2.13 0.12
CA ARG A 7 -6.29 3.25 -0.59
C ARG A 7 -6.83 4.32 0.36
N GLY A 8 -7.50 3.92 1.44
CA GLY A 8 -7.97 4.86 2.46
C GLY A 8 -6.84 5.65 3.11
N HIS A 9 -5.73 4.96 3.45
CA HIS A 9 -4.57 5.61 4.03
C HIS A 9 -3.92 6.62 3.07
N TYR A 10 -3.81 6.29 1.77
CA TYR A 10 -3.27 7.20 0.76
C TYR A 10 -4.18 8.41 0.52
N ASN A 11 -5.50 8.23 0.58
CA ASN A 11 -6.42 9.36 0.41
C ASN A 11 -6.32 10.36 1.57
N TYR A 12 -6.03 9.89 2.78
CA TYR A 12 -5.95 10.76 3.97
C TYR A 12 -4.55 11.36 4.17
N TYR A 13 -3.51 10.53 4.05
CA TYR A 13 -2.12 10.91 4.34
C TYR A 13 -1.28 11.18 3.08
N GLY A 14 -1.91 11.18 1.90
CA GLY A 14 -1.31 11.39 0.57
C GLY A 14 -0.85 12.82 0.30
N VAL A 15 -0.26 13.47 1.28
CA VAL A 15 0.27 14.84 1.19
C VAL A 15 1.72 14.85 0.71
N ARG A 16 2.10 15.94 0.04
CA ARG A 16 3.48 16.21 -0.37
C ARG A 16 4.37 16.27 0.87
N GLY A 17 5.57 15.71 0.76
CA GLY A 17 6.48 15.56 1.90
C GLY A 17 6.25 14.32 2.77
N ASN A 18 5.07 13.67 2.70
CA ASN A 18 4.79 12.46 3.50
C ASN A 18 5.05 11.13 2.77
N SER A 19 5.75 11.15 1.64
CA SER A 19 6.01 9.96 0.82
C SER A 19 6.75 8.85 1.58
N GLN A 20 7.66 9.22 2.49
CA GLN A 20 8.41 8.26 3.30
C GLN A 20 7.52 7.46 4.25
N SER A 21 6.61 8.12 4.97
CA SER A 21 5.69 7.43 5.90
C SER A 21 4.71 6.55 5.15
N LEU A 22 4.22 7.01 3.98
CA LEU A 22 3.35 6.21 3.12
C LEU A 22 4.04 4.93 2.63
N LYS A 23 5.33 5.02 2.28
CA LYS A 23 6.15 3.86 1.91
C LYS A 23 6.33 2.91 3.08
N LYS A 24 6.67 3.42 4.27
CA LYS A 24 6.80 2.60 5.49
C LYS A 24 5.51 1.85 5.79
N PHE A 25 4.36 2.51 5.73
CA PHE A 25 3.06 1.88 5.96
C PHE A 25 2.77 0.77 4.96
N TYR A 26 3.04 1.01 3.67
CA TYR A 26 2.89 -0.01 2.62
C TYR A 26 3.78 -1.23 2.91
N GLU A 27 5.06 -1.03 3.18
CA GLU A 27 6.02 -2.11 3.44
C GLU A 27 5.61 -2.95 4.65
N TRP A 28 5.17 -2.30 5.73
CA TRP A 28 4.63 -2.99 6.90
C TRP A 28 3.41 -3.83 6.54
N GLY A 29 2.43 -3.26 5.84
CA GLY A 29 1.22 -3.98 5.42
C GLY A 29 1.52 -5.21 4.56
N ILE A 30 2.44 -5.07 3.60
CA ILE A 30 2.90 -6.17 2.73
C ILE A 30 3.62 -7.25 3.53
N ARG A 31 4.55 -6.88 4.43
CA ARG A 31 5.28 -7.84 5.29
C ARG A 31 4.36 -8.57 6.24
N THR A 32 3.41 -7.88 6.85
CA THR A 32 2.39 -8.48 7.73
C THR A 32 1.52 -9.45 6.95
N ALA A 33 1.05 -9.08 5.76
CA ALA A 33 0.28 -9.98 4.91
C ALA A 33 1.07 -11.24 4.53
N TYR A 34 2.33 -11.08 4.08
CA TYR A 34 3.23 -12.19 3.77
C TYR A 34 3.42 -13.13 4.97
N LYS A 35 3.74 -12.57 6.14
CA LYS A 35 3.93 -13.30 7.39
C LYS A 35 2.70 -14.14 7.74
N TRP A 36 1.52 -13.54 7.75
CA TRP A 36 0.31 -14.24 8.20
C TRP A 36 -0.24 -15.23 7.17
N LEU A 37 -0.07 -14.96 5.87
CA LEU A 37 -0.41 -15.92 4.82
C LEU A 37 0.46 -17.17 4.91
N ASN A 38 1.77 -17.00 5.11
CA ASN A 38 2.70 -18.12 5.29
C ASN A 38 2.48 -18.87 6.60
N ARG A 39 1.98 -18.20 7.65
CA ARG A 39 1.63 -18.86 8.92
C ARG A 39 0.28 -19.59 8.90
N ARG A 40 -0.65 -19.21 8.01
CA ARG A 40 -1.95 -19.87 7.85
C ARG A 40 -1.84 -21.20 7.07
N GLY A 41 -0.64 -21.57 6.61
CA GLY A 41 -0.34 -22.67 5.68
C GLY A 41 -0.64 -24.09 6.18
N GLY A 42 -1.91 -24.42 6.38
CA GLY A 42 -2.36 -25.81 6.40
C GLY A 42 -2.22 -26.43 5.00
N LYS A 43 -1.27 -27.36 4.86
CA LYS A 43 -1.03 -28.27 3.71
C LYS A 43 -0.45 -27.72 2.38
N ARG A 44 -0.35 -26.42 2.11
CA ARG A 44 0.26 -25.91 0.85
C ARG A 44 1.51 -25.07 1.09
N ARG A 45 2.50 -25.27 0.20
CA ARG A 45 3.82 -24.60 0.17
C ARG A 45 3.71 -23.11 0.51
N SER A 46 4.51 -22.66 1.46
CA SER A 46 4.68 -21.25 1.82
C SER A 46 4.92 -20.40 0.57
N TYR A 47 4.33 -19.21 0.51
CA TYR A 47 4.67 -18.23 -0.51
C TYR A 47 6.14 -17.85 -0.39
N THR A 48 6.84 -17.79 -1.52
CA THR A 48 8.10 -17.06 -1.63
C THR A 48 7.79 -15.59 -1.92
N TRP A 49 8.73 -14.69 -1.62
CA TRP A 49 8.56 -13.27 -1.93
C TRP A 49 8.22 -13.02 -3.40
N ALA A 50 8.85 -13.76 -4.32
CA ALA A 50 8.61 -13.63 -5.76
C ALA A 50 7.17 -13.98 -6.15
N THR A 51 6.64 -15.12 -5.69
CA THR A 51 5.26 -15.53 -5.99
C THR A 51 4.24 -14.64 -5.29
N PHE A 52 4.57 -14.16 -4.09
CA PHE A 52 3.75 -13.20 -3.37
C PHE A 52 3.62 -11.88 -4.13
N PHE A 53 4.72 -11.26 -4.59
CA PHE A 53 4.67 -10.03 -5.38
C PHE A 53 3.95 -10.22 -6.72
N LYS A 54 4.12 -11.37 -7.39
CA LYS A 54 3.34 -11.71 -8.59
C LYS A 54 1.84 -11.72 -8.30
N THR A 55 1.45 -12.31 -7.17
CA THR A 55 0.05 -12.37 -6.72
C THR A 55 -0.49 -10.97 -6.39
N LEU A 56 0.28 -10.14 -5.69
CA LEU A 56 -0.10 -8.76 -5.39
C LEU A 56 -0.32 -7.93 -6.67
N LYS A 57 0.52 -8.14 -7.69
CA LYS A 57 0.37 -7.51 -9.01
C LYS A 57 -0.91 -7.97 -9.71
N GLN A 58 -1.20 -9.27 -9.70
CA GLN A 58 -2.44 -9.83 -10.25
C GLN A 58 -3.69 -9.30 -9.53
N LEU A 59 -3.61 -9.09 -8.22
CA LEU A 59 -4.69 -8.52 -7.41
C LEU A 59 -4.82 -6.99 -7.53
N GLY A 60 -3.93 -6.32 -8.26
CA GLY A 60 -3.95 -4.87 -8.44
C GLY A 60 -3.80 -4.09 -7.14
N VAL A 61 -2.92 -4.54 -6.23
CA VAL A 61 -2.67 -3.83 -4.97
C VAL A 61 -2.04 -2.47 -5.25
N VAL A 62 -2.68 -1.40 -4.78
CA VAL A 62 -2.21 -0.03 -5.03
C VAL A 62 -0.97 0.24 -4.17
N GLY A 63 0.08 0.80 -4.80
CA GLY A 63 1.26 1.30 -4.10
C GLY A 63 1.05 2.70 -3.52
N PRO A 64 2.00 3.20 -2.70
CA PRO A 64 1.93 4.51 -2.09
C PRO A 64 1.81 5.61 -3.15
N ARG A 65 0.81 6.46 -3.00
CA ARG A 65 0.49 7.54 -3.94
C ARG A 65 0.27 8.85 -3.18
N ILE A 66 0.85 9.92 -3.69
CA ILE A 66 0.52 11.29 -3.28
C ILE A 66 -0.77 11.69 -4.02
N VAL A 67 -1.77 12.10 -3.26
CA VAL A 67 -3.12 12.46 -3.75
C VAL A 67 -3.34 13.97 -3.72
N GLU A 68 -2.55 14.70 -2.93
CA GLU A 68 -2.65 16.15 -2.82
C GLU A 68 -2.47 16.86 -4.16
N LYS A 69 -3.49 17.62 -4.53
CA LYS A 69 -3.49 18.51 -5.69
C LYS A 69 -2.92 19.87 -5.27
N THR A 70 -2.12 20.51 -6.12
CA THR A 70 -1.77 21.92 -5.92
C THR A 70 -3.05 22.74 -5.97
N GLN A 71 -3.52 23.26 -4.84
CA GLN A 71 -4.44 24.38 -4.88
C GLN A 71 -3.65 25.60 -5.35
N ARG A 72 -3.94 26.08 -6.56
CA ARG A 72 -3.61 27.45 -6.92
C ARG A 72 -4.58 28.31 -6.12
N TYR A 73 -4.12 28.92 -5.04
CA TYR A 73 -4.86 30.02 -4.44
C TYR A 73 -5.01 31.06 -5.54
N ALA A 74 -6.24 31.25 -6.04
CA ALA A 74 -6.55 32.42 -6.83
C ALA A 74 -6.42 33.59 -5.86
N VAL A 75 -5.31 34.32 -5.97
CA VAL A 75 -5.14 35.58 -5.27
C VAL A 75 -6.16 36.51 -5.89
N TYR A 76 -7.30 36.68 -5.22
CA TYR A 76 -8.25 37.74 -5.57
C TYR A 76 -7.57 39.05 -5.19
N ALA A 77 -7.17 39.81 -6.21
CA ALA A 77 -6.69 41.17 -6.09
C ALA A 77 -7.87 42.14 -5.97
#